data_AF-A0AAC9W1T8-F1
#
_entry.id   AF-A0AAC9W1T8-F1
#
_cell.length_a   1.000
_cell.length_b   1.000
_cell.length_c   1.000
_cell.angle_alpha   90.00
_cell.angle_beta   90.00
_cell.angle_gamma   90.00
#
_symmetry.space_group_name_H-M   'P 1'
#
loop_
_entity.id
_entity.type
_entity.pdbx_description
1 polymer ?
#
loop_
_entity_poly.entity_id
_entity_poly.type
_entity_poly.pdbx_seq_one_letter_code
_entity_poly.pdbx_strand_id
1 'polypeptide(L)'
;MIKCYTGVPGAGKSLHSMRLIVAYLRAGKNVIANFPVKINDIKKNTGHFFYVPNKDLSVPYLRTFCKMLHEEDQENQTLLMIDEASVKFNCRNFNDKDRMPFLEFFPQHRKYGFEIVLISQNMRQIDRQIRDLIEIEVIHRKLNNFSLWAILPFPLFVAIERNNAIKAKNDHEFFLYSKKVGNLYDTFYDFTEPDRIRDIELVKSAVLASEIPLHTDDRPTLRERLHGTGKGTRKRGPAPGRADAPQADLTANVNALFEDDEDD
;
A
#
# COMPACT_ATOMS: atom_id res chain seq x y z
N MET A 1 3.50 -2.38 18.35
CA MET A 1 2.41 -1.38 18.45
C MET A 1 1.48 -1.46 17.23
N ILE A 2 0.20 -1.12 17.41
CA ILE A 2 -0.75 -0.94 16.30
C ILE A 2 -1.05 0.56 16.13
N LYS A 3 -0.74 1.09 14.94
CA LYS A 3 -1.08 2.47 14.56
C LYS A 3 -2.16 2.50 13.49
N CYS A 4 -2.99 3.54 13.49
CA CYS A 4 -3.93 3.80 12.41
C CYS A 4 -3.72 5.18 11.80
N TYR A 5 -3.49 5.23 10.49
CA TYR A 5 -3.31 6.46 9.74
C TYR A 5 -4.64 6.90 9.16
N THR A 6 -5.14 8.05 9.63
CA THR A 6 -6.44 8.60 9.23
C THR A 6 -6.31 9.97 8.57
N GLY A 7 -7.35 10.37 7.84
CA GLY A 7 -7.40 11.65 7.13
C GLY A 7 -8.15 11.57 5.82
N VAL A 8 -8.60 12.71 5.30
CA VAL A 8 -9.30 12.79 4.01
C VAL A 8 -8.39 12.39 2.83
N PRO A 9 -8.96 12.05 1.65
CA PRO A 9 -8.18 11.92 0.43
C PRO A 9 -7.28 13.14 0.20
N GLY A 10 -6.02 12.91 -0.18
CA GLY A 10 -5.04 13.99 -0.39
C GLY A 10 -4.44 14.62 0.89
N ALA A 11 -4.74 14.08 2.09
CA ALA A 11 -4.20 14.60 3.35
C ALA A 11 -2.73 14.24 3.65
N GLY A 12 -2.08 13.46 2.77
CA GLY A 12 -0.67 13.08 2.93
C GLY A 12 -0.40 11.72 3.59
N LYS A 13 -1.44 10.91 3.83
CA LYS A 13 -1.32 9.55 4.42
C LYS A 13 -0.31 8.68 3.66
N SER A 14 -0.52 8.48 2.36
CA SER A 14 0.35 7.63 1.52
C SER A 14 1.79 8.13 1.48
N LEU A 15 2.00 9.45 1.52
CA LEU A 15 3.35 10.01 1.58
C LEU A 15 4.04 9.68 2.90
N HIS A 16 3.34 9.82 4.03
CA HIS A 16 3.87 9.43 5.33
C HIS A 16 4.14 7.91 5.38
N SER A 17 3.22 7.11 4.86
CA SER A 17 3.39 5.67 4.72
C SER A 17 4.66 5.28 3.96
N MET A 18 4.92 5.94 2.82
CA MET A 18 6.15 5.72 2.06
C MET A 18 7.41 6.11 2.83
N ARG A 19 7.37 7.19 3.62
CA ARG A 19 8.51 7.56 4.49
C ARG A 19 8.80 6.47 5.53
N LEU A 20 7.75 5.90 6.13
CA LEU A 20 7.88 4.83 7.10
C LEU A 20 8.44 3.55 6.46
N ILE A 21 7.90 3.14 5.32
CA ILE A 21 8.39 1.97 4.57
C ILE A 21 9.88 2.14 4.22
N VAL A 22 10.27 3.29 3.67
CA VAL A 22 11.68 3.57 3.37
C VAL A 22 12.55 3.52 4.62
N ALA A 23 12.06 3.97 5.78
CA ALA A 23 12.79 3.93 7.03
C ALA A 23 13.03 2.48 7.51
N TYR A 24 12.00 1.62 7.47
CA TYR A 24 12.13 0.20 7.82
C TYR A 24 13.10 -0.54 6.91
N LEU A 25 12.93 -0.37 5.60
CA LEU A 25 13.78 -0.99 4.58
C LEU A 25 15.26 -0.58 4.70
N ARG A 26 15.53 0.68 5.02
CA ARG A 26 16.91 1.16 5.29
C ARG A 26 17.50 0.67 6.61
N ALA A 27 16.64 0.30 7.56
CA ALA A 27 17.06 -0.28 8.82
C ALA A 27 17.31 -1.81 8.70
N GLY A 28 17.23 -2.39 7.50
CA GLY A 28 17.35 -3.84 7.30
C GLY A 28 16.12 -4.63 7.72
N LYS A 29 14.99 -3.97 7.97
CA LYS A 29 13.75 -4.61 8.41
C LYS A 29 12.84 -4.94 7.24
N ASN A 30 11.99 -5.94 7.44
CA ASN A 30 11.05 -6.37 6.43
C ASN A 30 9.79 -5.51 6.42
N VAL A 31 9.11 -5.45 5.27
CA VAL A 31 7.85 -4.74 5.08
C VAL A 31 6.90 -5.61 4.28
N ILE A 32 5.70 -5.86 4.79
CA ILE A 32 4.59 -6.48 4.07
C ILE A 32 3.55 -5.40 3.79
N ALA A 33 3.13 -5.22 2.55
CA ALA A 33 2.06 -4.29 2.22
C ALA A 33 1.12 -4.81 1.13
N ASN A 34 -0.14 -4.37 1.18
CA ASN A 34 -1.17 -4.72 0.20
C ASN A 34 -1.22 -3.78 -1.02
N PHE A 35 -0.23 -2.92 -1.17
CA PHE A 35 -0.05 -2.04 -2.32
C PHE A 35 1.41 -2.10 -2.81
N PRO A 36 1.65 -1.88 -4.11
CA PRO A 36 2.98 -1.96 -4.69
C PRO A 36 3.84 -0.73 -4.36
N VAL A 37 5.16 -0.95 -4.29
CA VAL A 37 6.18 0.09 -4.06
C VAL A 37 7.35 -0.13 -5.02
N LYS A 38 7.91 0.96 -5.58
CA LYS A 38 9.08 0.91 -6.46
C LYS A 38 10.37 0.75 -5.65
N ILE A 39 10.64 -0.47 -5.20
CA ILE A 39 11.77 -0.79 -4.31
C ILE A 39 13.13 -0.47 -4.94
N ASN A 40 13.28 -0.68 -6.26
CA ASN A 40 14.53 -0.40 -6.99
C ASN A 40 14.95 1.08 -6.94
N ASP A 41 14.00 1.99 -6.70
CA ASP A 41 14.26 3.43 -6.58
C ASP A 41 14.70 3.84 -5.16
N ILE A 42 14.64 2.92 -4.18
CA ILE A 42 15.02 3.13 -2.79
C ILE A 42 16.53 2.89 -2.62
N LYS A 43 17.30 3.98 -2.55
CA LYS A 43 18.74 3.91 -2.23
C LYS A 43 18.98 3.36 -0.82
N LYS A 44 19.98 2.48 -0.69
CA LYS A 44 20.45 1.84 0.55
C LYS A 44 19.38 1.00 1.24
N ASN A 45 18.53 0.32 0.46
CA ASN A 45 17.63 -0.69 1.02
C ASN A 45 18.43 -1.95 1.35
N THR A 46 18.37 -2.40 2.61
CA THR A 46 18.93 -3.68 3.06
C THR A 46 17.85 -4.65 3.56
N GLY A 47 16.61 -4.19 3.69
CA GLY A 47 15.46 -5.01 4.07
C GLY A 47 14.65 -5.50 2.87
N HIS A 48 13.70 -6.39 3.14
CA HIS A 48 12.88 -7.02 2.09
C HIS A 48 11.45 -6.48 2.11
N PHE A 49 10.92 -6.19 0.92
CA PHE A 49 9.54 -5.75 0.74
C PHE A 49 8.73 -6.87 0.08
N PHE A 50 7.56 -7.15 0.65
CA PHE A 50 6.65 -8.20 0.21
C PHE A 50 5.30 -7.56 -0.13
N TYR A 51 4.95 -7.58 -1.41
CA TYR A 51 3.63 -7.20 -1.87
C TYR A 51 2.67 -8.39 -1.71
N VAL A 52 1.60 -8.20 -0.91
CA VAL A 52 0.61 -9.25 -0.63
C VAL A 52 -0.79 -8.66 -0.76
N PRO A 53 -1.53 -8.96 -1.85
CA PRO A 53 -2.85 -8.38 -2.03
C PRO A 53 -3.83 -8.86 -0.95
N ASN A 54 -4.92 -8.10 -0.74
CA ASN A 54 -5.88 -8.35 0.35
C ASN A 54 -6.46 -9.78 0.36
N LYS A 55 -6.61 -10.42 -0.81
CA LYS A 55 -7.12 -11.79 -0.93
C LYS A 55 -6.17 -12.85 -0.35
N ASP A 56 -4.86 -12.62 -0.44
CA ASP A 56 -3.84 -13.57 -0.05
C ASP A 56 -3.30 -13.27 1.37
N LEU A 57 -3.52 -12.04 1.84
CA LEU A 57 -3.17 -11.63 3.19
C LEU A 57 -4.07 -12.34 4.22
N SER A 58 -3.53 -13.40 4.81
CA SER A 58 -4.20 -14.23 5.81
C SER A 58 -3.31 -14.44 7.04
N VAL A 59 -3.89 -14.83 8.17
CA VAL A 59 -3.11 -15.15 9.39
C VAL A 59 -2.19 -16.36 9.22
N PRO A 60 -2.59 -17.45 8.53
CA PRO A 60 -1.66 -18.52 8.19
C PRO A 60 -0.43 -18.01 7.44
N TYR A 61 -0.61 -17.14 6.43
CA TYR A 61 0.50 -16.52 5.72
C TYR A 61 1.43 -15.76 6.68
N LEU A 62 0.89 -14.89 7.55
CA LEU A 62 1.70 -14.12 8.50
C LEU A 62 2.45 -14.99 9.50
N ARG A 63 1.85 -16.09 9.96
CA ARG A 63 2.49 -17.03 10.87
C ARG A 63 3.61 -17.81 10.19
N THR A 64 3.40 -18.27 8.96
CA THR A 64 4.45 -18.93 8.18
C THR A 64 5.60 -17.97 7.88
N PHE A 65 5.28 -16.74 7.47
CA PHE A 65 6.27 -15.68 7.27
C PHE A 65 7.13 -15.47 8.52
N CYS A 66 6.50 -15.34 9.69
CA CYS A 66 7.20 -15.21 10.96
C CYS A 66 8.16 -16.38 11.21
N LYS A 67 7.72 -17.62 11.03
CA LYS A 67 8.57 -18.81 11.24
C LYS A 67 9.78 -18.86 10.31
N MET A 68 9.65 -18.33 9.10
CA MET A 68 10.73 -18.38 8.10
C MET A 68 11.74 -17.24 8.24
N LEU A 69 11.28 -16.05 8.65
CA LEU A 69 12.06 -14.82 8.51
C LEU A 69 12.26 -14.04 9.82
N HIS A 70 11.60 -14.44 10.91
CA HIS A 70 11.76 -13.79 12.21
C HIS A 70 12.62 -14.64 13.13
N GLU A 71 13.51 -13.96 13.85
CA GLU A 71 14.21 -14.52 15.00
C GLU A 71 13.25 -14.62 16.19
N GLU A 72 13.44 -15.64 17.03
CA GLU A 72 12.68 -15.80 18.27
C GLU A 72 12.98 -14.66 19.26
N ASP A 73 11.99 -14.30 20.08
CA ASP A 73 12.06 -13.26 21.11
C ASP A 73 12.47 -11.84 20.65
N GLN A 74 12.45 -11.58 19.34
CA GLN A 74 12.69 -10.26 18.77
C GLN A 74 11.38 -9.56 18.36
N GLU A 75 11.16 -8.34 18.86
CA GLU A 75 10.03 -7.51 18.44
C GLU A 75 10.40 -6.61 17.25
N ASN A 76 9.38 -6.11 16.55
CA ASN A 76 9.55 -5.06 15.53
C ASN A 76 10.51 -5.44 14.38
N GLN A 77 10.39 -6.66 13.87
CA GLN A 77 11.17 -7.20 12.76
C GLN A 77 10.53 -6.88 11.40
N THR A 78 9.20 -6.85 11.36
CA THR A 78 8.43 -6.61 10.12
C THR A 78 7.34 -5.59 10.32
N LEU A 79 7.27 -4.61 9.42
CA LEU A 79 6.14 -3.69 9.29
C LEU A 79 5.05 -4.31 8.42
N LEU A 80 3.88 -4.56 8.98
CA LEU A 80 2.67 -4.91 8.24
C LEU A 80 1.85 -3.64 7.98
N MET A 81 1.78 -3.22 6.72
CA MET A 81 1.08 -2.01 6.30
C MET A 81 -0.11 -2.33 5.40
N ILE A 82 -1.33 -1.99 5.83
CA ILE A 82 -2.56 -2.32 5.12
C ILE A 82 -3.26 -1.02 4.71
N ASP A 83 -3.25 -0.72 3.41
CA ASP A 83 -4.01 0.39 2.83
C ASP A 83 -5.49 0.03 2.65
N GLU A 84 -6.34 1.04 2.79
CA GLU A 84 -7.80 0.90 2.87
C GLU A 84 -8.24 -0.27 3.79
N ALA A 85 -7.69 -0.31 5.00
CA ALA A 85 -7.88 -1.39 5.98
C ALA A 85 -9.35 -1.68 6.31
N SER A 86 -10.24 -0.70 6.16
CA SER A 86 -11.70 -0.86 6.28
C SER A 86 -12.30 -1.80 5.24
N VAL A 87 -11.61 -2.09 4.13
CA VAL A 87 -12.02 -3.09 3.13
C VAL A 87 -11.76 -4.50 3.65
N LYS A 88 -10.54 -4.78 4.15
CA LYS A 88 -10.18 -6.11 4.68
C LYS A 88 -10.84 -6.43 6.02
N PHE A 89 -11.08 -5.42 6.86
CA PHE A 89 -11.58 -5.59 8.24
C PHE A 89 -12.99 -5.01 8.44
N ASN A 90 -13.86 -5.09 7.45
CA ASN A 90 -15.23 -4.57 7.54
C ASN A 90 -16.13 -5.45 8.43
N CYS A 91 -16.94 -4.83 9.30
CA CYS A 91 -17.89 -5.52 10.18
C CYS A 91 -19.03 -6.27 9.45
N ARG A 92 -19.33 -5.90 8.20
CA ARG A 92 -20.59 -6.31 7.52
C ARG A 92 -20.51 -7.67 6.82
N ASN A 93 -19.32 -8.19 6.59
CA ASN A 93 -19.12 -9.53 6.02
C ASN A 93 -19.03 -10.54 7.17
N PHE A 94 -20.18 -10.85 7.78
CA PHE A 94 -20.27 -11.70 8.98
C PHE A 94 -19.75 -13.14 8.76
N ASN A 95 -19.52 -13.55 7.50
CA ASN A 95 -19.13 -14.91 7.11
C ASN A 95 -17.67 -15.02 6.60
N ASP A 96 -16.84 -13.99 6.82
CA ASP A 96 -15.42 -14.06 6.46
C ASP A 96 -14.67 -15.02 7.39
N LYS A 97 -14.24 -16.17 6.85
CA LYS A 97 -13.46 -17.19 7.57
C LYS A 97 -12.17 -16.64 8.18
N ASP A 98 -11.64 -15.56 7.60
CA ASP A 98 -10.42 -14.89 8.05
C ASP A 98 -10.61 -14.00 9.28
N ARG A 99 -11.85 -13.62 9.62
CA ARG A 99 -12.10 -12.64 10.68
C ARG A 99 -11.59 -13.11 12.04
N MET A 100 -12.01 -14.29 12.48
CA MET A 100 -11.62 -14.85 13.78
C MET A 100 -10.10 -15.02 13.91
N PRO A 101 -9.38 -15.59 12.93
CA PRO A 101 -7.92 -15.62 12.96
C PRO A 101 -7.27 -14.26 13.17
N PHE A 102 -7.74 -13.21 12.47
CA PHE A 102 -7.18 -11.86 12.65
C PHE A 102 -7.47 -11.27 14.03
N LEU A 103 -8.67 -11.52 14.57
CA LEU A 103 -9.02 -11.11 15.94
C LEU A 103 -8.14 -11.77 17.00
N GLU A 104 -7.69 -13.00 16.77
CA GLU A 104 -6.75 -13.70 17.66
C GLU A 104 -5.30 -13.25 17.45
N PHE A 105 -4.92 -12.96 16.21
CA PHE A 105 -3.55 -12.56 15.86
C PHE A 105 -3.20 -11.14 16.32
N PHE A 106 -4.10 -10.17 16.09
CA PHE A 106 -3.82 -8.75 16.35
C PHE A 106 -3.40 -8.47 17.81
N PRO A 107 -4.03 -9.02 18.85
CA PRO A 107 -3.57 -8.85 20.23
C PRO A 107 -2.16 -9.38 20.50
N GLN A 108 -1.73 -10.39 19.75
CA GLN A 108 -0.45 -11.09 19.95
C GLN A 108 0.64 -10.64 18.97
N HIS A 109 0.36 -9.64 18.14
CA HIS A 109 1.19 -9.29 16.99
C HIS A 109 2.66 -8.99 17.34
N ARG A 110 2.93 -8.44 18.54
CA ARG A 110 4.29 -8.15 19.03
C ARG A 110 5.11 -9.41 19.28
N LYS A 111 4.47 -10.47 19.81
CA LYS A 111 5.10 -11.78 20.02
C LYS A 111 5.58 -12.40 18.71
N TYR A 112 4.88 -12.07 17.62
CA TYR A 112 5.24 -12.49 16.27
C TYR A 112 6.14 -11.48 15.55
N GLY A 113 6.72 -10.50 16.25
CA GLY A 113 7.67 -9.55 15.66
C GLY A 113 7.06 -8.51 14.72
N PHE A 114 5.73 -8.35 14.66
CA PHE A 114 5.09 -7.42 13.74
C PHE A 114 4.84 -6.04 14.38
N GLU A 115 5.13 -4.98 13.64
CA GLU A 115 4.54 -3.65 13.82
C GLU A 115 3.39 -3.49 12.82
N ILE A 116 2.21 -3.05 13.25
CA ILE A 116 1.04 -2.96 12.37
C ILE A 116 0.66 -1.50 12.14
N VAL A 117 0.52 -1.11 10.87
CA VAL A 117 -0.03 0.19 10.47
C VAL A 117 -1.22 -0.01 9.54
N LEU A 118 -2.40 0.38 10.03
CA LEU A 118 -3.65 0.37 9.26
C LEU A 118 -3.89 1.76 8.67
N ILE A 119 -4.06 1.88 7.35
CA ILE A 119 -4.43 3.13 6.71
C ILE A 119 -5.93 3.06 6.40
N SER A 120 -6.71 4.02 6.86
CA SER A 120 -8.13 4.10 6.54
C SER A 120 -8.63 5.54 6.62
N GLN A 121 -9.59 5.89 5.79
CA GLN A 121 -10.24 7.21 5.85
C GLN A 121 -11.17 7.33 7.05
N ASN A 122 -11.84 6.23 7.43
CA ASN A 122 -12.82 6.19 8.51
C ASN A 122 -12.68 4.92 9.35
N MET A 123 -12.02 5.06 10.51
CA MET A 123 -11.82 3.96 11.46
C MET A 123 -13.12 3.31 11.94
N ARG A 124 -14.27 4.00 11.88
CA ARG A 124 -15.56 3.43 12.31
C ARG A 124 -16.01 2.26 11.43
N GLN A 125 -15.47 2.14 10.22
CA GLN A 125 -15.76 1.02 9.32
C GLN A 125 -14.93 -0.23 9.62
N ILE A 126 -13.86 -0.10 10.40
CA ILE A 126 -13.04 -1.23 10.87
C ILE A 126 -13.78 -1.94 12.00
N ASP A 127 -13.65 -3.28 12.02
CA ASP A 127 -14.13 -4.15 13.09
C ASP A 127 -13.83 -3.54 14.45
N ARG A 128 -14.85 -3.50 15.31
CA ARG A 128 -14.76 -2.86 16.62
C ARG A 128 -13.63 -3.45 17.47
N GLN A 129 -13.47 -4.78 17.47
CA GLN A 129 -12.44 -5.43 18.28
C GLN A 129 -11.05 -5.07 17.78
N ILE A 130 -10.82 -5.04 16.46
CA ILE A 130 -9.55 -4.58 15.89
C ILE A 130 -9.30 -3.11 16.22
N ARG A 131 -10.32 -2.27 16.09
CA ARG A 131 -10.23 -0.85 16.36
C ARG A 131 -9.89 -0.54 17.82
N ASP A 132 -10.43 -1.31 18.75
CA ASP A 132 -10.16 -1.16 20.19
C ASP A 132 -8.70 -1.53 20.55
N LEU A 133 -8.00 -2.29 19.70
CA LEU A 133 -6.56 -2.60 19.84
C LEU A 133 -5.63 -1.51 19.29
N ILE A 134 -6.16 -0.50 18.59
CA ILE A 134 -5.34 0.56 17.99
C ILE A 134 -4.86 1.53 19.08
N GLU A 135 -3.56 1.54 19.31
CA GLU A 135 -2.93 2.36 20.35
C GLU A 135 -2.81 3.83 19.95
N ILE A 136 -2.36 4.08 18.71
CA ILE A 136 -2.10 5.42 18.19
C ILE A 136 -2.91 5.66 16.93
N GLU A 137 -3.72 6.71 16.94
CA GLU A 137 -4.29 7.31 15.73
C GLU A 137 -3.37 8.44 15.26
N VAL A 138 -2.88 8.35 14.02
CA VAL A 138 -2.13 9.41 13.35
C VAL A 138 -3.03 10.11 12.37
N ILE A 139 -3.50 11.30 12.74
CA ILE A 139 -4.42 12.11 11.94
C ILE A 139 -3.64 12.99 10.99
N HIS A 140 -3.85 12.78 9.70
CA HIS A 140 -3.18 13.53 8.64
C HIS A 140 -4.04 14.70 8.17
N ARG A 141 -3.42 15.87 8.02
CA ARG A 141 -4.06 17.07 7.46
C ARG A 141 -3.13 17.78 6.51
N LYS A 142 -3.69 18.29 5.40
CA LYS A 142 -3.00 19.23 4.52
C LYS A 142 -3.22 20.65 5.04
N LEU A 143 -2.14 21.34 5.42
CA LEU A 143 -2.23 22.66 6.05
C LEU A 143 -2.50 23.78 5.06
N ASN A 144 -2.15 23.63 3.79
CA ASN A 144 -2.48 24.63 2.75
C ASN A 144 -4.00 24.91 2.62
N ASN A 145 -4.84 24.03 3.18
CA ASN A 145 -6.29 24.24 3.21
C ASN A 145 -6.73 25.20 4.35
N PHE A 146 -5.82 25.65 5.20
CA PHE A 146 -6.06 26.64 6.26
C PHE A 146 -5.55 28.02 5.83
N SER A 147 -6.33 29.06 6.13
CA SER A 147 -6.15 30.44 5.64
C SER A 147 -4.73 30.99 5.81
N LEU A 148 -4.10 30.78 6.96
CA LEU A 148 -2.75 31.28 7.25
C LEU A 148 -1.67 30.56 6.41
N TRP A 149 -1.87 29.28 6.12
CA TRP A 149 -0.88 28.41 5.47
C TRP A 149 -1.14 28.23 3.97
N ALA A 150 -2.24 28.78 3.46
CA ALA A 150 -2.61 28.75 2.04
C ALA A 150 -1.62 29.51 1.15
N ILE A 151 -0.87 30.48 1.71
CA ILE A 151 0.10 31.31 1.00
C ILE A 151 1.38 30.52 0.66
N LEU A 152 1.64 29.38 1.32
CA LEU A 152 2.85 28.60 1.08
C LEU A 152 2.87 28.00 -0.34
N PRO A 153 3.97 28.18 -1.11
CA PRO A 153 4.07 27.71 -2.49
C PRO A 153 4.30 26.19 -2.61
N PHE A 154 4.34 25.47 -1.50
CA PHE A 154 4.57 24.02 -1.43
C PHE A 154 3.54 23.33 -0.54
N PRO A 155 3.17 22.06 -0.82
CA PRO A 155 2.25 21.32 0.03
C PRO A 155 2.90 20.98 1.38
N LEU A 156 2.33 21.53 2.45
CA LEU A 156 2.67 21.28 3.84
C LEU A 156 1.60 20.39 4.47
N PHE A 157 2.06 19.33 5.13
CA PHE A 157 1.23 18.37 5.84
C PHE A 157 1.60 18.32 7.31
N VAL A 158 0.63 17.91 8.12
CA VAL A 158 0.84 17.58 9.53
C VAL A 158 0.23 16.20 9.81
N ALA A 159 0.99 15.38 10.53
CA ALA A 159 0.56 14.14 11.14
C ALA A 159 0.44 14.36 12.65
N ILE A 160 -0.76 14.29 13.21
CA ILE A 160 -1.02 14.51 14.63
C ILE A 160 -1.21 13.16 15.29
N GLU A 161 -0.34 12.80 16.22
CA GLU A 161 -0.46 11.56 16.98
C GLU A 161 -1.41 11.76 18.17
N ARG A 162 -2.42 10.89 18.24
CA ARG A 162 -3.34 10.78 19.36
C ARG A 162 -3.27 9.38 19.92
N ASN A 163 -2.99 9.28 21.20
CA ASN A 163 -3.07 8.00 21.89
C ASN A 163 -4.53 7.73 22.26
N ASN A 164 -5.09 6.63 21.76
CA ASN A 164 -6.50 6.29 21.98
C ASN A 164 -6.77 5.90 23.44
N ALA A 165 -5.79 5.36 24.17
CA ALA A 165 -5.95 4.96 25.57
C ALA A 165 -6.09 6.18 26.49
N ILE A 166 -5.33 7.26 26.23
CA ILE A 166 -5.29 8.46 27.08
C ILE A 166 -6.25 9.55 26.54
N LYS A 167 -6.68 9.44 25.27
CA LYS A 167 -7.42 10.47 24.52
C LYS A 167 -6.74 11.84 24.51
N ALA A 168 -5.43 11.88 24.75
CA ALA A 168 -4.61 13.08 24.72
C ALA A 168 -3.86 13.19 23.38
N LYS A 169 -3.60 14.44 22.95
CA LYS A 169 -2.66 14.70 21.86
C LYS A 169 -1.25 14.46 22.42
N ASN A 170 -0.52 13.54 21.81
CA ASN A 170 0.82 13.21 22.27
C ASN A 170 1.87 14.03 21.53
N ASP A 171 1.82 14.06 20.20
CA ASP A 171 2.81 14.74 19.38
C ASP A 171 2.26 15.15 18.01
N HIS A 172 3.03 15.93 17.26
CA HIS A 172 2.71 16.35 15.90
C HIS A 172 3.98 16.43 15.04
N GLU A 173 3.96 15.74 13.90
CA GLU A 173 5.03 15.81 12.90
C GLU A 173 4.58 16.64 11.70
N PHE A 174 5.31 17.70 11.40
CA PHE A 174 5.16 18.42 10.13
C PHE A 174 6.02 17.76 9.05
N PHE A 175 5.47 17.65 7.84
CA PHE A 175 6.24 17.15 6.71
C PHE A 175 5.81 17.77 5.39
N LEU A 176 6.78 17.88 4.48
CA LEU A 176 6.59 18.45 3.16
C LEU A 176 6.37 17.38 2.12
N TYR A 177 5.70 17.74 1.03
CA TYR A 177 5.66 16.89 -0.15
C TYR A 177 7.08 16.68 -0.71
N SER A 178 7.51 15.43 -0.81
CA SER A 178 8.72 15.04 -1.51
C SER A 178 8.35 14.29 -2.78
N LYS A 179 8.63 14.87 -3.95
CA LYS A 179 8.46 14.20 -5.26
C LYS A 179 9.16 12.85 -5.29
N LYS A 180 10.36 12.77 -4.72
CA LYS A 180 11.15 11.53 -4.67
C LYS A 180 10.40 10.43 -3.93
N VAL A 181 9.81 10.74 -2.77
CA VAL A 181 9.07 9.75 -1.96
C VAL A 181 7.71 9.46 -2.59
N GLY A 182 7.02 10.47 -3.12
CA GLY A 182 5.75 10.30 -3.82
C GLY A 182 5.86 9.40 -5.05
N ASN A 183 6.96 9.48 -5.79
CA ASN A 183 7.20 8.65 -6.97
C ASN A 183 7.42 7.15 -6.65
N LEU A 184 7.73 6.81 -5.39
CA LEU A 184 7.90 5.42 -4.96
C LEU A 184 6.55 4.68 -4.86
N TYR A 185 5.47 5.43 -4.63
CA TYR A 185 4.12 4.87 -4.57
C TYR A 185 3.64 4.65 -6.00
N ASP A 186 3.37 3.39 -6.36
CA ASP A 186 2.85 3.09 -7.69
C ASP A 186 1.32 3.14 -7.69
N THR A 187 0.77 4.35 -7.82
CA THR A 187 -0.70 4.57 -7.82
C THR A 187 -1.41 3.89 -9.00
N PHE A 188 -0.68 3.45 -10.03
CA PHE A 188 -1.26 2.95 -11.29
C PHE A 188 -0.98 1.47 -11.57
N TYR A 189 -0.29 0.77 -10.66
CA TYR A 189 0.05 -0.64 -10.87
C TYR A 189 -1.06 -1.55 -10.33
N ASP A 190 -2.00 -1.89 -11.21
CA ASP A 190 -3.07 -2.83 -10.92
C ASP A 190 -2.62 -4.26 -11.32
N PHE A 191 -2.36 -5.11 -10.33
CA PHE A 191 -2.05 -6.53 -10.54
C PHE A 191 -3.30 -7.42 -10.53
N THR A 192 -4.50 -6.85 -10.39
CA THR A 192 -5.69 -7.66 -10.09
C THR A 192 -6.23 -8.48 -11.26
N GLU A 193 -5.65 -8.43 -12.46
CA GLU A 193 -6.39 -8.90 -13.64
C GLU A 193 -5.63 -9.61 -14.74
N PRO A 194 -5.69 -10.95 -14.70
CA PRO A 194 -5.58 -11.79 -15.89
C PRO A 194 -6.86 -11.79 -16.73
N ASP A 195 -8.04 -11.54 -16.13
CA ASP A 195 -9.34 -11.84 -16.75
C ASP A 195 -10.06 -10.64 -17.41
N ARG A 196 -9.56 -9.40 -17.29
CA ARG A 196 -10.31 -8.18 -17.72
C ARG A 196 -10.45 -8.04 -19.24
N ILE A 197 -9.74 -8.80 -20.08
CA ILE A 197 -9.69 -8.55 -21.53
C ILE A 197 -11.08 -8.70 -22.20
N ARG A 198 -11.90 -9.67 -21.77
CA ARG A 198 -13.26 -9.86 -22.30
C ARG A 198 -14.28 -8.84 -21.77
N ASP A 199 -14.17 -8.46 -20.50
CA ASP A 199 -15.08 -7.46 -19.90
C ASP A 199 -14.77 -6.04 -20.38
N ILE A 200 -13.52 -5.74 -20.69
CA ILE A 200 -13.10 -4.43 -21.22
C ILE A 200 -13.81 -4.10 -22.52
N GLU A 201 -13.99 -5.05 -23.45
CA GLU A 201 -14.66 -4.75 -24.73
C GLU A 201 -16.15 -4.48 -24.54
N LEU A 202 -16.83 -5.24 -23.69
CA LEU A 202 -18.24 -5.02 -23.34
C LEU A 202 -18.44 -3.68 -22.63
N VAL A 203 -17.62 -3.39 -21.62
CA VAL A 203 -17.67 -2.12 -20.87
C VAL A 203 -17.29 -0.95 -21.77
N LYS A 204 -16.26 -1.07 -22.61
CA LYS A 204 -15.87 -0.05 -23.59
C LYS A 204 -17.00 0.24 -24.56
N SER A 205 -17.70 -0.79 -25.03
CA SER A 205 -18.87 -0.64 -25.91
C SER A 205 -20.02 0.07 -25.20
N ALA A 206 -20.32 -0.29 -23.95
CA ALA A 206 -21.36 0.35 -23.14
C ALA A 206 -21.04 1.81 -22.80
N VAL A 207 -19.77 2.13 -22.48
CA VAL A 207 -19.30 3.49 -22.21
C VAL A 207 -19.42 4.35 -23.46
N LEU A 208 -19.01 3.83 -24.62
CA LEU A 208 -19.14 4.52 -25.90
C LEU A 208 -20.61 4.74 -26.30
N ALA A 209 -21.48 3.77 -26.03
CA ALA A 209 -22.92 3.89 -26.29
C ALA A 209 -23.64 4.85 -25.33
N SER A 210 -23.05 5.08 -24.14
CA SER A 210 -23.58 6.01 -23.13
C SER A 210 -23.12 7.45 -23.35
N GLU A 211 -22.21 7.71 -24.31
CA GLU A 211 -21.82 9.06 -24.69
C GLU A 211 -23.01 9.75 -25.36
N ILE A 212 -23.51 10.83 -24.76
CA ILE A 212 -24.45 11.74 -25.42
C ILE A 212 -23.60 12.76 -26.19
N PRO A 213 -23.54 12.70 -27.53
CA PRO A 213 -22.74 13.66 -28.29
C PRO A 213 -23.30 15.06 -28.12
N LEU A 214 -22.43 16.03 -27.80
CA LEU A 214 -22.78 17.44 -27.79
C LEU A 214 -22.94 17.92 -29.23
N HIS A 215 -24.04 18.61 -29.54
CA HIS A 215 -24.28 19.27 -30.83
C HIS A 215 -23.34 20.47 -31.01
N THR A 216 -22.07 20.20 -31.28
CA THR A 216 -21.08 21.19 -31.75
C THR A 216 -20.07 20.45 -32.61
N ASP A 217 -19.96 20.85 -33.88
CA ASP A 217 -19.21 20.15 -34.94
C ASP A 217 -17.68 20.04 -34.72
N ASP A 218 -17.13 20.62 -33.65
CA ASP A 218 -15.68 20.80 -33.47
C ASP A 218 -15.00 19.83 -32.49
N ARG A 219 -15.72 18.89 -31.86
CA ARG A 219 -15.11 17.92 -30.93
C ARG A 219 -15.27 16.48 -31.41
N PRO A 220 -14.17 15.76 -31.72
CA PRO A 220 -14.28 14.36 -32.10
C PRO A 220 -14.82 13.55 -30.93
N THR A 221 -15.76 12.65 -31.23
CA THR A 221 -16.40 11.74 -30.28
C THR A 221 -15.35 10.85 -29.60
N LEU A 222 -15.68 10.31 -28.43
CA LEU A 222 -14.78 9.40 -27.71
C LEU A 222 -14.43 8.18 -28.56
N ARG A 223 -15.36 7.75 -29.42
CA ARG A 223 -15.18 6.68 -30.41
C ARG A 223 -14.10 7.04 -31.45
N GLU A 224 -14.15 8.24 -32.03
CA GLU A 224 -13.17 8.70 -33.02
C GLU A 224 -11.76 8.81 -32.42
N ARG A 225 -11.65 9.25 -31.16
CA ARG A 225 -10.36 9.34 -30.46
C ARG A 225 -9.71 7.99 -30.22
N LEU A 226 -10.51 6.95 -29.96
CA LEU A 226 -10.01 5.62 -29.61
C LEU A 226 -9.69 4.75 -30.83
N HIS A 227 -10.25 5.07 -32.01
CA HIS A 227 -10.04 4.32 -33.25
C HIS A 227 -9.18 5.06 -34.30
N GLY A 228 -8.77 6.30 -34.04
CA GLY A 228 -7.89 7.07 -34.92
C GLY A 228 -6.46 6.53 -34.98
N THR A 229 -6.06 6.00 -36.14
CA THR A 229 -4.71 5.54 -36.45
C THR A 229 -3.66 6.65 -36.31
N GLY A 230 -2.55 6.32 -35.64
CA GLY A 230 -1.50 7.25 -35.25
C GLY A 230 -0.75 7.94 -36.40
N LYS A 231 -0.43 9.21 -36.18
CA LYS A 231 0.79 9.87 -36.67
C LYS A 231 1.24 10.89 -35.63
N GLY A 232 2.20 10.46 -34.81
CA GLY A 232 2.78 11.27 -33.73
C GLY A 232 3.96 10.54 -33.11
N THR A 233 4.98 10.23 -33.90
CA THR A 233 6.24 9.62 -33.42
C THR A 233 6.94 10.56 -32.42
N ARG A 234 6.93 10.22 -31.13
CA ARG A 234 8.00 10.62 -30.21
C ARG A 234 9.01 9.48 -30.13
N LYS A 235 10.08 9.56 -30.93
CA LYS A 235 11.28 8.72 -30.75
C LYS A 235 11.92 9.09 -29.39
N ARG A 236 11.93 8.17 -28.43
CA ARG A 236 12.90 8.18 -27.32
C ARG A 236 14.11 7.36 -27.78
N GLY A 237 15.29 7.96 -27.77
CA GLY A 237 16.56 7.29 -28.10
C GLY A 237 16.96 6.26 -27.04
N PRO A 238 17.89 5.35 -27.36
CA PRO A 238 18.30 4.28 -26.45
C PRO A 238 19.13 4.84 -25.29
N ALA A 239 18.84 4.39 -24.07
CA ALA A 239 19.67 4.65 -22.89
C ALA A 239 20.80 3.59 -22.79
N PRO A 240 21.98 3.95 -22.25
CA PRO A 240 23.18 3.13 -22.32
C PRO A 240 23.13 1.96 -21.32
N GLY A 241 23.59 0.79 -21.76
CA GLY A 241 23.71 -0.41 -20.94
C GLY A 241 24.69 -0.26 -19.78
N ARG A 242 24.36 -0.89 -18.66
CA ARG A 242 25.29 -1.11 -17.55
C ARG A 242 24.99 -2.49 -16.95
N ALA A 243 26.02 -3.32 -16.90
CA ALA A 243 25.98 -4.73 -16.55
C ALA A 243 25.29 -5.01 -15.21
N ASP A 244 24.45 -6.04 -15.22
CA ASP A 244 23.81 -6.62 -14.04
C ASP A 244 24.85 -7.32 -13.16
N ALA A 245 24.88 -6.98 -11.88
CA ALA A 245 25.52 -7.80 -10.85
C ALA A 245 24.50 -8.87 -10.42
N PRO A 246 24.91 -10.15 -10.26
CA PRO A 246 23.98 -11.21 -9.96
C PRO A 246 23.37 -11.01 -8.58
N GLN A 247 22.06 -10.76 -8.56
CA GLN A 247 21.23 -10.80 -7.37
C GLN A 247 21.10 -12.29 -6.99
N ALA A 248 21.61 -12.67 -5.82
CA ALA A 248 21.53 -14.05 -5.34
C ALA A 248 20.05 -14.50 -5.34
N ASP A 249 19.82 -15.61 -6.02
CA ASP A 249 18.50 -16.14 -6.35
C ASP A 249 17.84 -16.74 -5.10
N LEU A 250 17.00 -15.95 -4.44
CA LEU A 250 16.15 -16.40 -3.32
C LEU A 250 15.28 -17.62 -3.71
N THR A 251 15.02 -17.82 -5.00
CA THR A 251 14.29 -18.97 -5.53
C THR A 251 15.06 -20.29 -5.32
N ALA A 252 16.39 -20.25 -5.35
CA ALA A 252 17.24 -21.43 -5.14
C ALA A 252 17.21 -21.93 -3.68
N ASN A 253 17.08 -21.02 -2.72
CA ASN A 253 16.96 -21.37 -1.30
C ASN A 253 15.56 -21.84 -0.91
N VAL A 254 14.52 -21.44 -1.67
CA VAL A 254 13.14 -21.88 -1.41
C VAL A 254 12.90 -23.28 -1.99
N ASN A 255 13.48 -23.62 -3.15
CA ASN A 255 13.32 -24.94 -3.75
C ASN A 255 14.05 -26.06 -2.97
N ALA A 256 15.20 -25.74 -2.35
CA ALA A 256 15.95 -26.70 -1.51
C ALA A 256 15.23 -27.11 -0.20
N LEU A 257 14.11 -26.45 0.15
CA LEU A 257 13.32 -26.75 1.35
C LEU A 257 12.12 -27.68 1.07
N PHE A 258 11.88 -28.04 -0.20
CA PHE A 258 10.78 -28.90 -0.63
C PHE A 258 11.23 -30.13 -1.45
N GLU A 259 12.53 -30.34 -1.58
CA GLU A 259 13.13 -31.57 -2.11
C GLU A 259 13.69 -32.38 -0.93
N ASP A 260 12.82 -33.08 -0.21
CA ASP A 260 13.14 -34.23 0.65
C ASP A 260 11.80 -34.84 1.06
N ASP A 261 11.23 -35.67 0.19
CA ASP A 261 10.30 -36.76 0.51
C ASP A 261 9.87 -37.42 -0.82
N GLU A 262 10.78 -38.14 -1.47
CA GLU A 262 10.49 -39.25 -2.40
C GLU A 262 11.83 -39.90 -2.79
N ASP A 263 12.24 -40.93 -2.03
CA ASP A 263 12.73 -42.22 -2.55
C ASP A 263 13.41 -43.05 -1.43
N ASP A 264 12.79 -44.22 -1.16
CA ASP A 264 13.21 -45.44 -0.42
C ASP A 264 13.56 -45.41 1.09
#